data_AF-A0A822IGR3-F1
#
_entry.id   AF-A0A822IGR3-F1
#
_cell.length_a   1.000
_cell.length_b   1.000
_cell.length_c   1.000
_cell.angle_alpha   90.00
_cell.angle_beta   90.00
_cell.angle_gamma   90.00
#
_symmetry.space_group_name_H-M   'P 1'
#
loop_
_entity.id
_entity.type
_entity.pdbx_description
1 polymer ?
#
loop_
_entity_poly.entity_id
_entity_poly.type
_entity_poly.pdbx_seq_one_letter_code
_entity_poly.pdbx_strand_id
1 'polypeptide(L)'
;MEDKCPNCGETLITRTIKKKIGLGSIEYPVAQKCPKCNWNKDLTGAGDVVAKPVMQDAGEAKKEEKKVQITSQVKPLDLAGPGTSKPAASPSGINSLIMIVLAILVVGAIAWVFFVDTAEEKQGDPVATPTPRITSTPALTPATTVVPEVTASGKQISVKLETNRGINPKSVTIKAGDEVVWTNDGTYAVTLVSSDGLFEDKFLNNAKRTGYIFKTSGNFSFYLKNDKNLAGTIIVES
;
A
#
# COMPACT_ATOMS: atom_id res chain seq x y z
N MET A 1 35.68 -6.45 -18.48
CA MET A 1 35.86 -7.81 -17.90
C MET A 1 34.45 -8.33 -17.76
N GLU A 2 34.03 -9.11 -18.74
CA GLU A 2 32.65 -9.55 -18.81
C GLU A 2 32.47 -10.76 -17.90
N ASP A 3 31.59 -10.62 -16.90
CA ASP A 3 31.31 -11.69 -15.96
C ASP A 3 30.62 -12.85 -16.71
N LYS A 4 31.28 -14.00 -16.73
CA LYS A 4 30.74 -15.24 -17.30
C LYS A 4 30.03 -16.05 -16.24
N CYS A 5 28.96 -16.71 -16.63
CA CYS A 5 28.21 -17.60 -15.77
C CYS A 5 29.08 -18.81 -15.34
N PRO A 6 29.17 -19.12 -14.04
CA PRO A 6 29.97 -20.25 -13.56
C PRO A 6 29.43 -21.61 -14.03
N ASN A 7 28.13 -21.71 -14.34
CA ASN A 7 27.48 -22.98 -14.69
C ASN A 7 27.52 -23.30 -16.18
N CYS A 8 27.52 -22.29 -17.05
CA CYS A 8 27.41 -22.52 -18.50
C CYS A 8 28.32 -21.62 -19.35
N GLY A 9 29.16 -20.78 -18.74
CA GLY A 9 30.13 -19.92 -19.44
C GLY A 9 29.55 -18.77 -20.26
N GLU A 10 28.22 -18.62 -20.29
CA GLU A 10 27.51 -17.57 -21.02
C GLU A 10 27.67 -16.21 -20.31
N THR A 11 27.62 -15.11 -21.07
CA THR A 11 27.71 -13.75 -20.53
C THR A 11 26.51 -13.44 -19.62
N LEU A 12 26.79 -12.90 -18.43
CA LEU A 12 25.77 -12.52 -17.46
C LEU A 12 25.11 -11.19 -17.80
N ILE A 13 23.81 -11.10 -17.50
CA ILE A 13 23.04 -9.85 -17.61
C ILE A 13 22.93 -9.24 -16.22
N THR A 14 23.47 -8.04 -16.05
CA THR A 14 23.38 -7.27 -14.80
C THR A 14 22.10 -6.42 -14.80
N ARG A 15 21.30 -6.55 -13.74
CA ARG A 15 20.17 -5.66 -13.48
C ARG A 15 20.63 -4.52 -12.56
N THR A 16 20.38 -3.29 -12.97
CA THR A 16 20.66 -2.09 -12.18
C THR A 16 19.37 -1.46 -11.66
N ILE A 17 19.47 -0.76 -10.52
CA ILE A 17 18.41 0.11 -10.00
C ILE A 17 18.93 1.54 -10.02
N LYS A 18 18.11 2.45 -10.53
CA LYS A 18 18.42 3.88 -10.60
C LYS A 18 17.95 4.57 -9.32
N LYS A 19 18.87 5.09 -8.52
CA LYS A 19 18.57 5.88 -7.33
C LYS A 19 18.85 7.35 -7.62
N LYS A 20 17.86 8.21 -7.46
CA LYS A 20 18.05 9.67 -7.55
C LYS A 20 18.76 10.16 -6.30
N ILE A 21 19.86 10.89 -6.47
CA ILE A 21 20.63 11.50 -5.39
C ILE A 21 20.81 12.97 -5.78
N GLY A 22 20.05 13.85 -5.14
CA GLY A 22 20.00 15.27 -5.48
C GLY A 22 19.57 15.51 -6.93
N LEU A 23 20.39 16.24 -7.69
CA LEU A 23 20.18 16.55 -9.11
C LEU A 23 20.66 15.44 -10.06
N GLY A 24 21.27 14.37 -9.54
CA GLY A 24 21.81 13.25 -10.30
C GLY A 24 21.05 11.93 -10.11
N SER A 25 21.38 10.94 -10.93
CA SER A 25 20.92 9.56 -10.74
C SER A 25 22.12 8.62 -10.79
N ILE A 26 22.23 7.72 -9.81
CA ILE A 26 23.25 6.67 -9.78
C ILE A 26 22.59 5.33 -10.04
N GLU A 27 23.20 4.53 -10.92
CA GLU A 27 22.76 3.17 -11.21
C GLU A 27 23.57 2.18 -10.38
N TYR A 28 22.87 1.40 -9.56
CA TYR A 28 23.48 0.39 -8.69
C TYR A 28 23.15 -1.00 -9.22
N PRO A 29 24.14 -1.86 -9.51
CA PRO A 29 23.88 -3.24 -9.88
C PRO A 29 23.32 -4.01 -8.68
N VAL A 30 22.17 -4.66 -8.85
CA VAL A 30 21.47 -5.38 -7.76
C VAL A 30 21.47 -6.88 -7.95
N ALA A 31 21.54 -7.36 -9.18
CA ALA A 31 21.56 -8.79 -9.45
C ALA A 31 22.21 -9.09 -10.80
N GLN A 32 22.79 -10.27 -10.93
CA GLN A 32 23.23 -10.85 -12.18
C GLN A 32 22.39 -12.08 -12.49
N LYS A 33 21.99 -12.24 -13.75
CA LYS A 33 21.25 -13.41 -14.22
C LYS A 33 21.88 -14.00 -15.48
N CYS A 34 21.83 -15.32 -15.59
CA CYS A 34 22.24 -16.05 -16.78
C CYS A 34 21.03 -16.44 -17.61
N PRO A 35 20.94 -16.04 -18.89
CA PRO A 35 19.82 -16.40 -19.76
C PRO A 35 19.81 -17.88 -20.17
N LYS A 36 20.97 -18.56 -20.10
CA LYS A 36 21.12 -19.95 -20.55
C LYS A 36 20.70 -20.99 -19.51
N CYS A 37 21.06 -20.80 -18.25
CA CYS A 37 20.86 -21.79 -17.19
C CYS A 37 20.03 -21.25 -16.01
N ASN A 38 19.42 -20.07 -16.17
CA ASN A 38 18.60 -19.41 -15.15
C ASN A 38 19.31 -19.22 -13.80
N TRP A 39 20.64 -19.17 -13.82
CA TRP A 39 21.46 -18.89 -12.63
C TRP A 39 21.35 -17.42 -12.26
N ASN A 40 21.13 -17.13 -10.98
CA ASN A 40 20.97 -15.78 -10.46
C ASN A 40 21.92 -15.56 -9.26
N LYS A 41 22.54 -14.39 -9.20
CA LYS A 41 23.34 -13.93 -8.06
C LYS A 41 22.84 -12.57 -7.61
N ASP A 42 22.53 -12.48 -6.33
CA ASP A 42 22.19 -11.22 -5.68
C ASP A 42 23.48 -10.48 -5.31
N LEU A 43 23.57 -9.20 -5.70
CA LEU A 43 24.71 -8.33 -5.42
C LEU A 43 24.44 -7.38 -4.25
N THR A 44 23.26 -7.48 -3.62
CA THR A 44 22.86 -6.62 -2.49
C THR A 44 23.43 -7.07 -1.13
N GLY A 45 24.25 -8.13 -1.09
CA GLY A 45 25.06 -8.50 0.07
C GLY A 45 24.30 -9.15 1.24
N ALA A 46 23.07 -9.63 1.05
CA ALA A 46 22.27 -10.28 2.09
C ALA A 46 22.32 -11.83 2.05
N GLY A 47 23.35 -12.42 1.44
CA GLY A 47 23.35 -13.81 1.03
C GLY A 47 24.32 -14.72 1.77
N ASP A 48 24.29 -14.78 3.11
CA ASP A 48 24.93 -15.87 3.88
C ASP A 48 23.98 -16.40 4.96
N VAL A 49 22.95 -17.15 4.55
CA VAL A 49 22.42 -18.24 5.37
C VAL A 49 22.29 -19.46 4.48
N VAL A 50 23.31 -20.32 4.61
CA VAL A 50 23.34 -21.66 4.05
C VAL A 50 22.12 -22.44 4.54
N ALA A 51 21.24 -22.83 3.62
CA ALA A 51 20.44 -24.03 3.76
C ALA A 51 20.86 -24.98 2.63
N LYS A 52 21.51 -26.08 3.01
CA LYS A 52 21.93 -27.17 2.13
C LYS A 52 20.75 -27.73 1.33
N PRO A 53 20.97 -28.18 0.09
CA PRO A 53 19.92 -28.68 -0.79
C PRO A 53 19.52 -30.11 -0.38
N VAL A 54 18.20 -30.38 -0.35
CA VAL A 54 17.67 -31.73 -0.50
C VAL A 54 17.43 -31.95 -1.98
N MET A 55 18.12 -32.94 -2.53
CA MET A 55 17.97 -33.48 -3.89
C MET A 55 16.66 -34.29 -4.02
N GLN A 56 16.31 -34.53 -5.30
CA GLN A 56 15.34 -35.50 -5.87
C GLN A 56 13.98 -34.86 -6.20
N ASP A 57 13.39 -35.01 -7.39
CA ASP A 57 13.62 -35.96 -8.49
C ASP A 57 13.16 -35.33 -9.83
N ALA A 58 13.72 -35.86 -10.91
CA ALA A 58 13.48 -35.54 -12.30
C ALA A 58 12.10 -36.02 -12.79
N GLY A 59 11.59 -35.31 -13.79
CA GLY A 59 10.44 -35.70 -14.59
C GLY A 59 10.49 -34.99 -15.94
N GLU A 60 11.20 -35.58 -16.89
CA GLU A 60 11.19 -35.18 -18.30
C GLU A 60 9.83 -35.51 -18.95
N ALA A 61 9.27 -34.56 -19.72
CA ALA A 61 8.47 -34.87 -20.92
C ALA A 61 8.26 -33.64 -21.84
N LYS A 62 9.10 -33.58 -22.87
CA LYS A 62 8.82 -33.30 -24.31
C LYS A 62 7.87 -32.15 -24.73
N LYS A 63 8.49 -31.21 -25.48
CA LYS A 63 8.22 -30.84 -26.88
C LYS A 63 6.83 -30.23 -27.21
N GLU A 64 6.81 -28.93 -27.60
CA GLU A 64 6.59 -28.54 -29.00
C GLU A 64 6.97 -27.07 -29.27
N GLU A 65 7.79 -26.91 -30.29
CA GLU A 65 8.26 -25.66 -30.89
C GLU A 65 7.24 -25.25 -31.97
N LYS A 66 6.76 -23.99 -31.96
CA LYS A 66 6.20 -23.37 -33.15
C LYS A 66 6.85 -22.02 -33.45
N LYS A 67 7.91 -22.14 -34.26
CA LYS A 67 8.56 -21.12 -35.05
C LYS A 67 7.55 -20.43 -35.98
N VAL A 68 7.44 -19.10 -35.92
CA VAL A 68 6.99 -18.28 -37.04
C VAL A 68 8.03 -17.18 -37.26
N GLN A 69 8.83 -17.39 -38.30
CA GLN A 69 9.67 -16.39 -38.94
C GLN A 69 8.77 -15.47 -39.77
N ILE A 70 8.86 -14.15 -39.57
CA ILE A 70 8.60 -13.19 -40.65
C ILE A 70 9.74 -12.18 -40.67
N THR A 71 10.63 -12.44 -41.63
CA THR A 71 11.58 -11.62 -42.38
C THR A 71 11.61 -10.11 -42.16
N SER A 72 12.84 -9.64 -41.89
CA SER A 72 13.36 -8.28 -42.02
C SER A 72 13.14 -7.64 -43.38
N GLN A 73 12.80 -6.35 -43.39
CA GLN A 73 13.19 -5.42 -44.46
C GLN A 73 13.68 -4.13 -43.80
N VAL A 74 15.00 -3.96 -43.74
CA VAL A 74 15.67 -2.70 -43.44
C VAL A 74 16.20 -2.17 -44.77
N LYS A 75 15.91 -0.91 -45.09
CA LYS A 75 16.58 -0.18 -46.17
C LYS A 75 16.96 1.20 -45.65
N PRO A 76 18.26 1.55 -45.55
CA PRO A 76 18.70 2.90 -45.24
C PRO A 76 19.02 3.67 -46.53
N LEU A 77 18.84 4.99 -46.54
CA LEU A 77 19.63 5.91 -47.36
C LEU A 77 19.48 7.34 -46.82
N ASP A 78 20.61 7.92 -46.42
CA ASP A 78 20.82 9.31 -45.98
C ASP A 78 20.56 10.34 -47.10
N LEU A 79 20.28 11.61 -46.72
CA LEU A 79 21.06 12.80 -47.10
C LEU A 79 20.42 14.12 -46.62
N ALA A 80 21.09 14.73 -45.63
CA ALA A 80 21.46 16.14 -45.43
C ALA A 80 20.49 17.31 -45.72
N GLY A 81 20.38 18.22 -44.73
CA GLY A 81 20.05 19.65 -44.94
C GLY A 81 19.63 20.39 -43.65
N PRO A 82 20.34 21.46 -43.20
CA PRO A 82 20.18 22.05 -41.86
C PRO A 82 19.26 23.29 -41.81
N GLY A 83 18.57 23.51 -40.69
CA GLY A 83 17.73 24.69 -40.47
C GLY A 83 17.52 25.04 -38.99
N THR A 84 18.41 25.89 -38.48
CA THR A 84 18.18 27.00 -37.53
C THR A 84 17.27 26.83 -36.30
N SER A 85 17.91 27.04 -35.14
CA SER A 85 17.41 27.39 -33.80
C SER A 85 16.25 28.38 -33.69
N LYS A 86 15.35 28.17 -32.71
CA LYS A 86 15.01 29.13 -31.60
C LYS A 86 14.02 28.50 -30.59
N PRO A 87 14.23 28.65 -29.26
CA PRO A 87 13.23 28.26 -28.26
C PRO A 87 12.18 29.37 -28.09
N ALA A 88 10.89 29.02 -28.15
CA ALA A 88 9.80 29.92 -27.84
C ALA A 88 9.15 29.49 -26.52
N ALA A 89 9.20 30.41 -25.57
CA ALA A 89 8.73 30.31 -24.21
C ALA A 89 7.22 30.07 -24.12
N SER A 90 6.83 29.26 -23.13
CA SER A 90 5.50 29.31 -22.53
C SER A 90 5.29 30.65 -21.80
N PRO A 91 4.07 31.22 -21.87
CA PRO A 91 3.55 32.00 -20.77
C PRO A 91 2.42 31.23 -20.06
N SER A 92 2.75 30.87 -18.82
CA SER A 92 1.91 30.65 -17.64
C SER A 92 0.43 31.06 -17.75
N GLY A 93 -0.46 30.07 -17.92
CA GLY A 93 -1.88 30.20 -17.65
C GLY A 93 -2.20 29.70 -16.25
N ILE A 94 -1.92 30.50 -15.22
CA ILE A 94 -2.25 30.16 -13.84
C ILE A 94 -3.71 30.57 -13.57
N ASN A 95 -4.52 29.55 -13.32
CA ASN A 95 -5.87 29.56 -12.76
C ASN A 95 -6.26 30.82 -11.97
N SER A 96 -6.97 31.72 -12.64
CA SER A 96 -7.63 32.92 -12.06
C SER A 96 -8.56 32.57 -10.87
N LEU A 97 -8.98 31.31 -10.76
CA LEU A 97 -9.77 30.78 -9.64
C LEU A 97 -9.00 30.73 -8.31
N ILE A 98 -7.67 30.62 -8.32
CA ILE A 98 -6.86 30.51 -7.08
C ILE A 98 -6.78 31.86 -6.35
N MET A 99 -6.74 32.98 -7.07
CA MET A 99 -6.76 34.32 -6.47
C MET A 99 -8.12 34.66 -5.84
N ILE A 100 -9.22 34.19 -6.43
CA ILE A 100 -10.58 34.42 -5.92
C ILE A 100 -10.80 33.65 -4.60
N VAL A 101 -10.28 32.42 -4.49
CA VAL A 101 -10.38 31.61 -3.26
C VAL A 101 -9.55 32.20 -2.10
N LEU A 102 -8.36 32.76 -2.39
CA LEU A 102 -7.53 33.44 -1.39
C LEU A 102 -8.19 34.70 -0.82
N ALA A 103 -8.92 35.48 -1.63
CA ALA A 103 -9.63 36.66 -1.17
C ALA A 103 -10.82 36.32 -0.24
N ILE A 104 -11.54 35.22 -0.49
CA ILE A 104 -12.68 34.78 0.32
C ILE A 104 -12.24 34.27 1.70
N LEU A 105 -11.09 33.60 1.79
CA LEU A 105 -10.55 33.11 3.07
C LEU A 105 -10.13 34.24 4.02
N VAL A 106 -9.72 35.41 3.50
CA VAL A 106 -9.36 36.58 4.31
C VAL A 106 -10.60 37.25 4.92
N VAL A 107 -11.74 37.26 4.21
CA VAL A 107 -13.00 37.83 4.72
C VAL A 107 -13.68 36.90 5.74
N GLY A 108 -13.58 35.57 5.54
CA GLY A 108 -14.14 34.58 6.47
C GLY A 108 -13.53 34.59 7.88
N ALA A 109 -12.26 35.00 8.01
CA ALA A 109 -11.57 35.07 9.31
C ALA A 109 -12.02 36.26 10.19
N ILE A 110 -12.60 37.32 9.61
CA ILE A 110 -12.99 38.53 10.34
C ILE A 110 -14.35 38.36 11.06
N ALA A 111 -15.15 37.37 10.65
CA ALA A 111 -16.49 37.13 11.21
C ALA A 111 -16.52 36.24 12.48
N TRP A 112 -15.40 35.64 12.90
CA TRP A 112 -15.33 34.87 14.16
C TRP A 112 -14.92 35.69 15.39
N VAL A 113 -14.44 36.92 15.20
CA VAL A 113 -13.92 37.77 16.29
C VAL A 113 -15.02 38.60 16.97
N PHE A 114 -16.26 38.59 16.47
CA PHE A 114 -17.37 39.41 16.99
C PHE A 114 -18.55 38.63 17.58
N PHE A 115 -18.40 37.33 17.83
CA PHE A 115 -19.39 36.54 18.60
C PHE A 115 -18.74 35.86 19.80
N VAL A 116 -17.82 36.59 20.45
CA VAL A 116 -17.52 36.40 21.86
C VAL A 116 -18.17 37.57 22.59
N ASP A 117 -18.88 37.20 23.66
CA ASP A 117 -19.27 37.99 24.84
C ASP A 117 -20.75 38.32 25.07
N THR A 118 -21.09 38.37 26.36
CA THR A 118 -22.39 38.49 27.07
C THR A 118 -22.93 37.12 27.54
N ALA A 119 -22.56 36.59 28.72
CA ALA A 119 -22.86 37.02 30.11
C ALA A 119 -24.40 37.18 30.32
N GLU A 120 -25.08 36.52 31.25
CA GLU A 120 -24.99 36.74 32.70
C GLU A 120 -25.90 35.74 33.49
N GLU A 121 -25.47 35.41 34.73
CA GLU A 121 -26.24 35.19 35.98
C GLU A 121 -27.42 34.18 36.05
N LYS A 122 -27.51 33.28 37.05
CA LYS A 122 -27.74 33.59 38.48
C LYS A 122 -27.37 32.41 39.39
N GLN A 123 -26.74 32.75 40.51
CA GLN A 123 -26.60 31.93 41.71
C GLN A 123 -27.92 31.83 42.48
N GLY A 124 -28.25 30.64 42.97
CA GLY A 124 -29.36 30.38 43.89
C GLY A 124 -29.01 29.20 44.81
N ASP A 125 -29.09 29.45 46.11
CA ASP A 125 -28.76 28.58 47.25
C ASP A 125 -29.60 27.28 47.34
N PRO A 126 -29.18 26.31 48.19
CA PRO A 126 -29.72 24.95 48.21
C PRO A 126 -31.03 24.86 49.01
N VAL A 127 -32.02 24.15 48.45
CA VAL A 127 -33.27 23.78 49.14
C VAL A 127 -33.40 22.26 49.17
N ALA A 128 -33.72 21.73 50.35
CA ALA A 128 -33.68 20.31 50.70
C ALA A 128 -34.71 19.42 49.97
N THR A 129 -34.24 18.21 49.64
CA THR A 129 -34.87 16.86 49.66
C THR A 129 -36.39 16.75 49.79
N PRO A 130 -37.02 15.96 48.91
CA PRO A 130 -37.59 14.69 49.37
C PRO A 130 -36.91 13.47 48.74
N THR A 131 -36.62 12.50 49.59
CA THR A 131 -36.03 11.19 49.26
C THR A 131 -36.92 10.44 48.26
N PRO A 132 -36.42 10.01 47.09
CA PRO A 132 -37.16 9.08 46.24
C PRO A 132 -37.25 7.72 46.94
N ARG A 133 -38.48 7.21 47.06
CA ARG A 133 -38.77 5.84 47.50
C ARG A 133 -38.17 4.88 46.47
N ILE A 134 -37.12 4.16 46.84
CA ILE A 134 -36.55 3.09 45.99
C ILE A 134 -37.55 1.94 45.98
N THR A 135 -38.37 1.89 44.93
CA THR A 135 -39.01 0.64 44.51
C THR A 135 -37.91 -0.23 43.90
N SER A 136 -37.53 -1.28 44.61
CA SER A 136 -36.55 -2.26 44.14
C SER A 136 -37.14 -3.06 42.98
N THR A 137 -36.89 -2.61 41.76
CA THR A 137 -36.99 -3.45 40.56
C THR A 137 -36.00 -4.60 40.73
N PRO A 138 -36.39 -5.87 40.58
CA PRO A 138 -35.44 -6.96 40.56
C PRO A 138 -34.45 -6.73 39.41
N ALA A 139 -33.18 -6.54 39.75
CA ALA A 139 -32.11 -6.51 38.78
C ALA A 139 -32.07 -7.88 38.09
N LEU A 140 -32.44 -7.92 36.82
CA LEU A 140 -32.17 -9.07 35.97
C LEU A 140 -30.67 -9.26 35.96
N THR A 141 -30.21 -10.34 36.60
CA THR A 141 -28.86 -10.85 36.52
C THR A 141 -28.45 -10.85 35.05
N PRO A 142 -27.42 -10.11 34.63
CA PRO A 142 -26.90 -10.26 33.29
C PRO A 142 -26.44 -11.71 33.16
N ALA A 143 -27.10 -12.46 32.29
CA ALA A 143 -26.61 -13.76 31.88
C ALA A 143 -25.21 -13.51 31.29
N THR A 144 -24.16 -13.93 32.00
CA THR A 144 -22.81 -13.98 31.47
C THR A 144 -22.84 -14.93 30.28
N THR A 145 -23.09 -14.40 29.09
CA THR A 145 -22.71 -15.06 27.84
C THR A 145 -21.20 -15.22 27.93
N VAL A 146 -20.77 -16.46 28.16
CA VAL A 146 -19.41 -16.92 27.91
C VAL A 146 -19.12 -16.66 26.43
N VAL A 147 -18.62 -15.47 26.13
CA VAL A 147 -17.92 -15.23 24.87
C VAL A 147 -16.67 -16.08 24.95
N PRO A 148 -16.44 -17.02 24.02
CA PRO A 148 -15.21 -17.79 24.02
C PRO A 148 -14.04 -16.79 23.97
N GLU A 149 -13.20 -16.83 25.00
CA GLU A 149 -11.94 -16.11 25.02
C GLU A 149 -11.05 -16.76 23.96
N VAL A 150 -11.06 -16.19 22.75
CA VAL A 150 -10.21 -16.67 21.67
C VAL A 150 -8.78 -16.27 22.00
N THR A 151 -7.97 -17.26 22.37
CA THR A 151 -6.54 -17.11 22.58
C THR A 151 -5.91 -16.55 21.30
N ALA A 152 -5.52 -15.28 21.34
CA ALA A 152 -4.84 -14.63 20.22
C ALA A 152 -3.57 -15.38 19.87
N SER A 153 -3.48 -15.94 18.66
CA SER A 153 -2.26 -16.64 18.21
C SER A 153 -1.08 -15.69 18.01
N GLY A 154 -1.31 -14.37 18.01
CA GLY A 154 -0.27 -13.35 17.82
C GLY A 154 0.41 -13.44 16.46
N LYS A 155 -0.20 -14.13 15.49
CA LYS A 155 0.39 -14.37 14.18
C LYS A 155 0.23 -13.13 13.33
N GLN A 156 1.29 -12.79 12.60
CA GLN A 156 1.26 -11.70 11.63
C GLN A 156 1.07 -12.25 10.22
N ILE A 157 0.11 -11.69 9.48
CA ILE A 157 -0.17 -12.05 8.09
C ILE A 157 0.10 -10.83 7.21
N SER A 158 0.94 -11.00 6.20
CA SER A 158 1.26 -9.92 5.26
C SER A 158 0.31 -9.92 4.07
N VAL A 159 -0.25 -8.75 3.77
CA VAL A 159 -1.09 -8.47 2.60
C VAL A 159 -0.45 -7.33 1.81
N LYS A 160 -0.44 -7.44 0.49
CA LYS A 160 0.13 -6.46 -0.42
C LYS A 160 -0.97 -5.60 -1.02
N LEU A 161 -0.66 -4.32 -1.22
CA LEU A 161 -1.51 -3.34 -1.85
C LEU A 161 -0.78 -2.78 -3.08
N GLU A 162 -1.50 -2.71 -4.20
CA GLU A 162 -0.98 -2.13 -5.43
C GLU A 162 -2.09 -1.45 -6.22
N THR A 163 -1.81 -0.28 -6.80
CA THR A 163 -2.80 0.57 -7.50
C THR A 163 -3.50 -0.11 -8.67
N ASN A 164 -2.87 -1.09 -9.33
CA ASN A 164 -3.43 -1.78 -10.50
C ASN A 164 -3.98 -3.18 -10.18
N ARG A 165 -3.45 -3.85 -9.15
CA ARG A 165 -3.83 -5.22 -8.78
C ARG A 165 -4.73 -5.28 -7.54
N GLY A 166 -4.82 -4.18 -6.79
CA GLY A 166 -5.61 -4.07 -5.58
C GLY A 166 -4.96 -4.77 -4.39
N ILE A 167 -5.80 -5.46 -3.63
CA ILE A 167 -5.41 -6.20 -2.43
C ILE A 167 -4.99 -7.61 -2.82
N ASN A 168 -3.79 -8.03 -2.43
CA ASN A 168 -3.25 -9.37 -2.71
C ASN A 168 -2.69 -10.05 -1.45
N PRO A 169 -3.13 -11.27 -1.12
CA PRO A 169 -4.20 -12.02 -1.79
C PRO A 169 -5.57 -11.34 -1.59
N LYS A 170 -6.54 -11.65 -2.47
CA LYS A 170 -7.89 -11.06 -2.41
C LYS A 170 -8.71 -11.56 -1.22
N SER A 171 -8.41 -12.74 -0.70
CA SER A 171 -9.04 -13.29 0.49
C SER A 171 -7.97 -13.89 1.39
N VAL A 172 -8.08 -13.63 2.68
CA VAL A 172 -7.22 -14.20 3.72
C VAL A 172 -8.10 -14.72 4.83
N THR A 173 -7.85 -15.95 5.26
CA THR A 173 -8.44 -16.51 6.47
C THR A 173 -7.43 -16.43 7.62
N ILE A 174 -7.85 -15.87 8.75
CA ILE A 174 -7.06 -15.71 9.98
C ILE A 174 -7.88 -16.12 11.19
N LYS A 175 -7.26 -16.20 12.36
CA LYS A 175 -7.97 -16.41 13.63
C LYS A 175 -8.17 -15.10 14.36
N ALA A 176 -9.19 -15.03 15.21
CA ALA A 176 -9.33 -13.87 16.10
C ALA A 176 -8.07 -13.74 16.99
N GLY A 177 -7.59 -12.50 17.10
CA GLY A 177 -6.34 -12.10 17.75
C GLY A 177 -5.13 -12.03 16.81
N ASP A 178 -5.25 -12.42 15.54
CA ASP A 178 -4.18 -12.24 14.56
C ASP A 178 -4.07 -10.79 14.06
N GLU A 179 -2.86 -10.40 13.64
CA GLU A 179 -2.57 -9.12 13.02
C GLU A 179 -2.44 -9.28 11.50
N VAL A 180 -3.16 -8.46 10.75
CA VAL A 180 -2.92 -8.30 9.31
C VAL A 180 -2.11 -7.04 9.08
N VAL A 181 -1.02 -7.17 8.34
CA VAL A 181 -0.15 -6.06 7.92
C VAL A 181 -0.28 -5.86 6.43
N TRP A 182 -0.83 -4.72 6.04
CA TRP A 182 -0.88 -4.28 4.66
C TRP A 182 0.38 -3.51 4.30
N THR A 183 0.99 -3.84 3.17
CA THR A 183 2.16 -3.15 2.62
C THR A 183 1.85 -2.63 1.24
N ASN A 184 2.13 -1.36 0.97
CA ASN A 184 2.10 -0.83 -0.39
C ASN A 184 3.37 -1.27 -1.14
N ASP A 185 3.26 -2.27 -2.01
CA ASP A 185 4.38 -2.75 -2.85
C ASP A 185 4.40 -2.12 -4.26
N GLY A 186 3.38 -1.33 -4.58
CA GLY A 186 3.26 -0.60 -5.84
C GLY A 186 4.02 0.72 -5.85
N THR A 187 4.22 1.27 -7.05
CA THR A 187 4.98 2.52 -7.27
C THR A 187 4.27 3.76 -6.72
N TYR A 188 2.93 3.76 -6.67
CA TYR A 188 2.13 4.93 -6.29
C TYR A 188 1.56 4.78 -4.88
N ALA A 189 1.25 5.92 -4.25
CA ALA A 189 0.55 5.91 -2.98
C ALA A 189 -0.86 5.31 -3.12
N VAL A 190 -1.32 4.64 -2.07
CA VAL A 190 -2.67 4.05 -2.00
C VAL A 190 -3.35 4.50 -0.71
N THR A 191 -4.67 4.51 -0.70
CA THR A 191 -5.46 4.71 0.52
C THR A 191 -6.31 3.47 0.76
N LEU A 192 -6.02 2.75 1.83
CA LEU A 192 -6.77 1.57 2.26
C LEU A 192 -8.00 2.01 3.04
N VAL A 193 -9.17 1.53 2.63
CA VAL A 193 -10.45 1.83 3.26
C VAL A 193 -11.06 0.55 3.81
N SER A 194 -11.56 0.60 5.05
CA SER A 194 -12.39 -0.45 5.64
C SER A 194 -13.85 -0.17 5.34
N SER A 195 -14.56 -1.11 4.72
CA SER A 195 -16.00 -0.98 4.48
C SER A 195 -16.80 -1.02 5.78
N ASP A 196 -16.28 -1.73 6.78
CA ASP A 196 -16.92 -1.97 8.07
C ASP A 196 -16.54 -0.93 9.13
N GLY A 197 -15.76 0.10 8.76
CA GLY A 197 -15.38 1.18 9.67
C GLY A 197 -14.45 0.76 10.81
N LEU A 198 -13.67 -0.31 10.62
CA LEU A 198 -12.75 -0.82 11.65
C LEU A 198 -11.66 0.19 12.04
N PHE A 199 -11.29 1.05 11.09
CA PHE A 199 -10.31 2.11 11.27
C PHE A 199 -10.53 3.22 10.24
N GLU A 200 -10.01 4.41 10.52
CA GLU A 200 -9.95 5.53 9.56
C GLU A 200 -9.06 5.19 8.35
N ASP A 201 -9.46 5.67 7.17
CA ASP A 201 -8.75 5.55 5.89
C ASP A 201 -7.22 5.70 6.06
N LYS A 202 -6.47 4.67 5.65
CA LYS A 202 -5.01 4.63 5.82
C LYS A 202 -4.30 5.00 4.53
N PHE A 203 -3.70 6.19 4.50
CA PHE A 203 -2.83 6.63 3.41
C PHE A 203 -1.44 5.99 3.52
N LEU A 204 -0.99 5.32 2.46
CA LEU A 204 0.27 4.58 2.40
C LEU A 204 1.08 4.96 1.16
N ASN A 205 2.19 5.67 1.38
CA ASN A 205 3.21 5.88 0.35
C ASN A 205 3.88 4.55 -0.06
N ASN A 206 4.64 4.55 -1.16
CA ASN A 206 5.41 3.39 -1.61
C ASN A 206 6.25 2.79 -0.46
N ALA A 207 6.23 1.46 -0.35
CA ALA A 207 6.89 0.66 0.67
C ALA A 207 6.42 0.89 2.14
N LYS A 208 5.41 1.74 2.38
CA LYS A 208 4.82 1.92 3.72
C LYS A 208 3.87 0.79 4.08
N ARG A 209 3.71 0.57 5.39
CA ARG A 209 2.91 -0.50 5.96
C ARG A 209 1.98 0.03 7.05
N THR A 210 0.86 -0.65 7.25
CA THR A 210 -0.06 -0.47 8.39
C THR A 210 -0.55 -1.82 8.86
N GLY A 211 -0.87 -1.94 10.15
CA GLY A 211 -1.37 -3.17 10.77
C GLY A 211 -2.75 -2.97 11.41
N TYR A 212 -3.51 -4.06 11.54
CA TYR A 212 -4.74 -4.12 12.33
C TYR A 212 -4.89 -5.51 12.96
N ILE A 213 -5.28 -5.53 14.23
CA ILE A 213 -5.53 -6.77 15.00
C ILE A 213 -7.03 -7.05 15.03
N PHE A 214 -7.43 -8.20 14.52
CA PHE A 214 -8.84 -8.59 14.44
C PHE A 214 -9.26 -9.35 15.69
N LYS A 215 -9.99 -8.72 16.62
CA LYS A 215 -10.38 -9.36 17.88
C LYS A 215 -11.67 -10.17 17.81
N THR A 216 -12.47 -9.95 16.78
CA THR A 216 -13.81 -10.54 16.62
C THR A 216 -13.86 -11.35 15.34
N SER A 217 -14.47 -12.54 15.39
CA SER A 217 -14.76 -13.32 14.20
C SER A 217 -15.73 -12.59 13.28
N GLY A 218 -15.64 -12.84 11.98
CA GLY A 218 -16.44 -12.14 10.98
C GLY A 218 -15.78 -12.08 9.62
N ASN A 219 -16.46 -11.46 8.67
CA ASN A 219 -15.96 -11.19 7.33
C ASN A 219 -15.82 -9.68 7.17
N PHE A 220 -14.60 -9.21 6.92
CA PHE A 220 -14.28 -7.79 6.83
C PHE A 220 -13.81 -7.44 5.44
N SER A 221 -14.44 -6.46 4.83
CA SER A 221 -14.16 -6.06 3.45
C SER A 221 -13.37 -4.76 3.38
N PHE A 222 -12.41 -4.72 2.47
CA PHE A 222 -11.51 -3.60 2.26
C PHE A 222 -11.39 -3.28 0.78
N TYR A 223 -11.13 -2.02 0.46
CA TYR A 223 -10.90 -1.57 -0.91
C TYR A 223 -9.92 -0.40 -0.97
N LEU A 224 -9.39 -0.13 -2.16
CA LEU A 224 -8.56 1.06 -2.39
C LEU A 224 -9.44 2.25 -2.78
N LYS A 225 -9.22 3.41 -2.15
CA LYS A 225 -10.06 4.61 -2.36
C LYS A 225 -10.19 5.05 -3.82
N ASN A 226 -9.14 4.85 -4.62
CA ASN A 226 -9.08 5.23 -6.03
C ASN A 226 -9.95 4.34 -6.94
N ASP A 227 -10.17 3.08 -6.57
CA ASP A 227 -11.02 2.15 -7.31
C ASP A 227 -11.62 1.11 -6.36
N LYS A 228 -12.94 1.17 -6.17
CA LYS A 228 -13.66 0.25 -5.28
C LYS A 228 -13.67 -1.20 -5.79
N ASN A 229 -13.37 -1.45 -7.07
CA ASN A 229 -13.27 -2.81 -7.61
C ASN A 229 -11.97 -3.51 -7.17
N LEU A 230 -10.99 -2.75 -6.70
CA LEU A 230 -9.74 -3.26 -6.14
C LEU A 230 -9.93 -3.62 -4.66
N ALA A 231 -10.85 -4.54 -4.43
CA ALA A 231 -11.26 -4.99 -3.10
C ALA A 231 -10.62 -6.32 -2.69
N GLY A 232 -10.66 -6.57 -1.39
CA GLY A 232 -10.26 -7.82 -0.76
C GLY A 232 -10.97 -8.03 0.56
N THR A 233 -10.88 -9.24 1.09
CA THR A 233 -11.66 -9.69 2.24
C THR A 233 -10.75 -10.41 3.24
N ILE A 234 -10.95 -10.11 4.52
CA ILE A 234 -10.34 -10.84 5.63
C ILE A 234 -11.45 -11.63 6.34
N ILE A 235 -11.32 -12.95 6.37
CA ILE A 235 -12.21 -13.87 7.05
C ILE A 235 -11.56 -14.22 8.37
N VAL A 236 -12.23 -13.92 9.48
CA VAL A 236 -11.74 -14.15 10.83
C VAL A 236 -12.56 -15.27 11.45
N GLU A 237 -11.88 -16.39 11.68
CA GLU A 237 -12.44 -17.57 12.33
C GLU A 237 -12.29 -17.48 13.85
N SER A 238 -13.23 -18.11 14.57
CA SER A 238 -13.20 -18.27 16.03
C SER A 238 -12.27 -19.38 16.48
#